data_AF-A0A068QMK8-F1
#
_entry.id   AF-A0A068QMK8-F1
#
_cell.length_a   1.000
_cell.length_b   1.000
_cell.length_c   1.000
_cell.angle_alpha   90.00
_cell.angle_beta   90.00
_cell.angle_gamma   90.00
#
_symmetry.space_group_name_H-M   'P 1'
#
loop_
_entity.id
_entity.type
_entity.pdbx_description
1 polymer ?
#
loop_
_entity_poly.entity_id
_entity_poly.type
_entity_poly.pdbx_seq_one_letter_code
_entity_poly.pdbx_strand_id
1 'polypeptide(L)'
;MKNSIITFIILFSIALWCGFIGRATTNEYGGDLLGVKIQDTINISDMLFVVFLCQLSYIIAYVVYNFFLKRNFSIKTGVNAVINIKRFSVIMFFILIFHVVFVLVTGVGKIGSTATNPLSPIFAATNPQGVFFLYYAISRKRGGKLLFTNLALFFLLQLSKGWTGFILLLFFIELSHQFSKRNFLEKNRKFIVVFLPVLIIFGGAYIYQYLYIVKNHIRGFEVTEINYGKSLQLFTDRLTNYSVALGAFAEQDRIIEQSRSDYFLETKGFFRPILPTSLMSDKNFRTINNSVMLAYFPDYPLNSSVDVGIFMYSYLLLKSRPLDASFNFILTSVILFFLIKTIKFLFKNHYSSNIVIFYIIFYVFYTCSSEVILSSQYLMLFFYIPIFLLFNILKFKKTYER
;
A
#
# COMPACT_ATOMS: atom_id res chain seq x y z
N MET A 1 12.45 1.08 15.70
CA MET A 1 11.94 0.35 14.51
C MET A 1 11.04 -0.83 14.85
N LYS A 2 11.50 -1.90 15.53
CA LYS A 2 10.65 -3.05 15.91
C LYS A 2 9.34 -2.60 16.58
N ASN A 3 9.43 -1.67 17.53
CA ASN A 3 8.26 -1.12 18.22
C ASN A 3 7.26 -0.46 17.27
N SER A 4 7.69 0.38 16.32
CA SER A 4 6.80 0.99 15.32
C SER A 4 6.08 -0.04 14.46
N ILE A 5 6.78 -1.11 14.08
CA ILE A 5 6.20 -2.19 13.29
C ILE A 5 5.12 -2.92 14.10
N ILE A 6 5.40 -3.21 15.37
CA ILE A 6 4.41 -3.83 16.26
C ILE A 6 3.21 -2.89 16.47
N THR A 7 3.44 -1.59 16.73
CA THR A 7 2.38 -0.58 16.85
C THR A 7 1.52 -0.52 15.58
N PHE A 8 2.14 -0.60 14.40
CA PHE A 8 1.43 -0.63 13.12
C PHE A 8 0.55 -1.88 12.99
N ILE A 9 1.07 -3.07 13.33
CA ILE A 9 0.30 -4.31 13.31
C ILE A 9 -0.87 -4.25 14.31
N ILE A 10 -0.63 -3.74 15.52
CA ILE A 10 -1.68 -3.57 16.53
C ILE A 10 -2.76 -2.61 16.02
N LEU A 11 -2.40 -1.50 15.37
CA LEU A 11 -3.37 -0.57 14.78
C LEU A 11 -4.29 -1.25 13.77
N PHE A 12 -3.72 -1.98 12.81
CA PHE A 12 -4.49 -2.71 11.81
C PHE A 12 -5.32 -3.85 12.43
N SER A 13 -4.79 -4.50 13.48
CA SER A 13 -5.52 -5.54 14.21
C SER A 13 -6.73 -4.96 14.96
N ILE A 14 -6.57 -3.83 15.67
CA ILE A 14 -7.69 -3.16 16.35
C ILE A 14 -8.73 -2.71 15.31
N ALA A 15 -8.30 -2.10 14.19
CA ALA A 15 -9.21 -1.70 13.13
C ALA A 15 -10.00 -2.89 12.56
N LEU A 16 -9.33 -4.02 12.33
CA LEU A 16 -9.92 -5.28 11.88
C LEU A 16 -11.01 -5.78 12.85
N TRP A 17 -10.71 -5.84 14.14
CA TRP A 17 -11.68 -6.30 15.15
C TRP A 17 -12.83 -5.31 15.36
N CYS A 18 -12.58 -4.00 15.32
CA CYS A 18 -13.64 -2.99 15.28
C CYS A 18 -14.52 -3.16 14.04
N GLY A 19 -13.91 -3.44 12.89
CA GLY A 19 -14.60 -3.78 11.66
C GLY A 19 -15.55 -4.95 11.85
N PHE A 20 -15.05 -6.08 12.36
CA PHE A 20 -15.85 -7.27 12.69
C PHE A 20 -17.04 -6.95 13.63
N ILE A 21 -16.79 -6.30 14.76
CA ILE A 21 -17.83 -5.97 15.74
C ILE A 21 -18.90 -5.06 15.09
N GLY A 22 -18.47 -4.08 14.29
CA GLY A 22 -19.39 -3.21 13.56
C GLY A 22 -20.30 -3.96 12.60
N ARG A 23 -19.83 -5.04 11.96
CA ARG A 23 -20.62 -5.83 10.99
C ARG A 23 -21.59 -6.75 11.70
N ALA A 24 -21.11 -7.43 12.72
CA ALA A 24 -21.92 -8.33 13.54
C ALA A 24 -23.08 -7.60 14.24
N THR A 25 -22.97 -6.28 14.43
CA THR A 25 -24.02 -5.47 15.06
C THR A 25 -24.94 -4.76 14.06
N THR A 26 -24.45 -4.35 12.90
CA THR A 26 -25.23 -3.56 11.92
C THR A 26 -25.80 -4.38 10.77
N ASN A 27 -25.27 -5.59 10.51
CA ASN A 27 -25.57 -6.39 9.31
C ASN A 27 -25.34 -5.65 7.98
N GLU A 28 -24.42 -4.69 7.95
CA GLU A 28 -24.04 -3.93 6.75
C GLU A 28 -22.54 -4.07 6.46
N TYR A 29 -22.19 -4.23 5.19
CA TYR A 29 -20.81 -4.10 4.76
C TYR A 29 -20.35 -2.64 4.87
N GLY A 30 -19.04 -2.42 4.80
CA GLY A 30 -18.52 -1.06 4.61
C GLY A 30 -17.17 -1.04 3.92
N GLY A 31 -16.40 0.02 4.14
CA GLY A 31 -15.27 0.32 3.27
C GLY A 31 -15.74 0.53 1.83
N ASP A 32 -15.23 -0.29 0.91
CA ASP A 32 -15.58 -0.20 -0.51
C ASP A 32 -16.92 -0.88 -0.84
N LEU A 33 -17.48 -1.70 0.06
CA LEU A 33 -18.81 -2.32 -0.06
C LEU A 33 -19.90 -1.58 0.73
N LEU A 34 -19.68 -0.30 1.04
CA LEU A 34 -20.64 0.51 1.79
C LEU A 34 -21.99 0.59 1.06
N GLY A 35 -23.09 0.40 1.81
CA GLY A 35 -24.45 0.43 1.28
C GLY A 35 -24.99 -0.96 0.86
N VAL A 36 -24.15 -2.00 0.92
CA VAL A 36 -24.57 -3.38 0.70
C VAL A 36 -24.93 -4.02 2.05
N LYS A 37 -26.11 -4.65 2.13
CA LYS A 37 -26.49 -5.45 3.30
C LYS A 37 -25.78 -6.79 3.28
N ILE A 38 -25.37 -7.26 4.46
CA ILE A 38 -24.84 -8.62 4.59
C ILE A 38 -26.00 -9.58 4.34
N GLN A 39 -25.77 -10.54 3.45
CA GLN A 39 -26.78 -11.54 3.11
C GLN A 39 -27.08 -12.41 4.33
N ASP A 40 -28.34 -12.82 4.48
CA ASP A 40 -28.80 -13.70 5.57
C ASP A 40 -28.08 -15.05 5.60
N THR A 41 -27.36 -15.40 4.53
CA THR A 41 -26.54 -16.61 4.38
C THR A 41 -25.23 -16.56 5.18
N ILE A 42 -24.71 -15.38 5.53
CA ILE A 42 -23.49 -15.26 6.33
C ILE A 42 -23.84 -15.26 7.81
N ASN A 43 -23.42 -16.32 8.50
CA ASN A 43 -23.55 -16.41 9.95
C ASN A 43 -22.34 -15.79 10.67
N ILE A 44 -22.44 -15.65 12.00
CA ILE A 44 -21.35 -15.07 12.80
C ILE A 44 -20.08 -15.92 12.82
N SER A 45 -20.19 -17.25 12.66
CA SER A 45 -19.01 -18.13 12.54
C SER A 45 -18.22 -17.88 11.26
N ASP A 46 -18.88 -17.60 10.14
CA ASP A 46 -18.25 -17.24 8.88
C ASP A 46 -17.56 -15.88 9.00
N MET A 47 -18.23 -14.90 9.62
CA MET A 47 -17.63 -13.61 9.94
C MET A 47 -16.38 -13.74 10.79
N LEU A 48 -16.42 -14.62 11.81
CA LEU A 48 -15.29 -14.93 12.69
C LEU A 48 -14.16 -15.61 11.91
N PHE A 49 -14.49 -16.57 11.05
CA PHE A 49 -13.50 -17.25 10.22
C PHE A 49 -12.73 -16.26 9.34
N VAL A 50 -13.43 -15.37 8.64
CA VAL A 50 -12.80 -14.37 7.76
C VAL A 50 -11.96 -13.35 8.54
N VAL A 51 -12.41 -12.88 9.71
CA VAL A 51 -11.61 -11.93 10.52
C VAL A 51 -10.33 -12.61 11.02
N PHE A 52 -10.38 -13.89 11.39
CA PHE A 52 -9.19 -14.65 11.77
C PHE A 52 -8.20 -14.82 10.60
N LEU A 53 -8.68 -15.10 9.38
CA LEU A 53 -7.81 -15.15 8.20
C LEU A 53 -7.13 -13.81 7.93
N CYS A 54 -7.87 -12.71 8.04
CA CYS A 54 -7.31 -11.36 7.90
C CYS A 54 -6.24 -11.09 8.98
N GLN A 55 -6.52 -11.43 10.24
CA GLN A 55 -5.56 -11.27 11.34
C GLN A 55 -4.29 -12.10 11.13
N LEU A 56 -4.46 -13.34 10.65
CA LEU A 56 -3.35 -14.24 10.34
C LEU A 56 -2.46 -13.64 9.23
N SER A 57 -3.04 -12.95 8.24
CA SER A 57 -2.26 -12.31 7.18
C SER A 57 -1.28 -11.26 7.73
N TYR A 58 -1.69 -10.48 8.74
CA TYR A 58 -0.85 -9.46 9.37
C TYR A 58 0.30 -10.09 10.17
N ILE A 59 0.01 -11.21 10.84
CA ILE A 59 1.02 -11.98 11.60
C ILE A 59 2.03 -12.62 10.64
N ILE A 60 1.58 -13.24 9.55
CA ILE A 60 2.46 -13.86 8.55
C ILE A 60 3.36 -12.80 7.91
N ALA A 61 2.82 -11.62 7.57
CA ALA A 61 3.63 -10.52 7.04
C ALA A 61 4.80 -10.15 7.97
N TYR A 62 4.56 -10.12 9.29
CA TYR A 62 5.61 -9.90 10.28
C TYR A 62 6.64 -11.04 10.35
N VAL A 63 6.18 -12.29 10.26
CA VAL A 63 7.07 -13.48 10.24
C VAL A 63 7.96 -13.46 8.99
N VAL A 64 7.39 -13.22 7.81
CA VAL A 64 8.12 -13.13 6.54
C VAL A 64 9.12 -11.98 6.59
N TYR A 65 8.73 -10.82 7.12
CA TYR A 65 9.65 -9.70 7.34
C TYR A 65 10.84 -10.08 8.22
N ASN A 66 10.60 -10.76 9.36
CA ASN A 66 11.67 -11.21 10.24
C ASN A 66 12.59 -12.24 9.58
N PHE A 67 12.03 -13.13 8.74
CA PHE A 67 12.82 -14.07 7.96
C PHE A 67 13.80 -13.34 7.04
N PHE A 68 13.33 -12.32 6.31
CA PHE A 68 14.18 -11.50 5.45
C PHE A 68 15.21 -10.67 6.23
N LEU A 69 14.87 -10.18 7.43
CA LEU A 69 15.81 -9.46 8.30
C LEU A 69 16.93 -10.35 8.84
N LYS A 70 16.59 -11.47 9.49
CA LYS A 70 17.55 -12.32 10.22
C LYS A 70 18.61 -12.94 9.32
N ARG A 71 18.24 -13.33 8.10
CA ARG A 71 19.16 -14.02 7.20
C ARG A 71 20.23 -13.13 6.55
N ASN A 72 20.33 -11.87 6.95
CA ASN A 72 21.33 -10.90 6.46
C ASN A 72 21.64 -11.13 4.99
N PHE A 73 20.58 -11.12 4.19
CA PHE A 73 20.59 -11.38 2.76
C PHE A 73 21.34 -10.27 1.99
N SER A 74 22.44 -9.72 2.49
CA SER A 74 23.31 -8.81 1.75
C SER A 74 23.99 -9.59 0.62
N ILE A 75 24.01 -9.00 -0.57
CA ILE A 75 24.87 -9.47 -1.64
C ILE A 75 26.31 -9.24 -1.15
N LYS A 76 27.10 -10.31 -1.01
CA LYS A 76 28.54 -10.21 -0.73
C LYS A 76 29.22 -9.76 -2.01
N THR A 77 29.14 -8.47 -2.28
CA THR A 77 29.91 -7.81 -3.33
C THR A 77 31.14 -7.18 -2.69
N GLY A 78 32.30 -7.27 -3.34
CA GLY A 78 33.48 -6.45 -3.02
C GLY A 78 33.27 -4.95 -3.27
N VAL A 79 32.02 -4.50 -3.35
CA VAL A 79 31.55 -3.17 -3.71
C VAL A 79 30.39 -2.79 -2.80
N ASN A 80 30.42 -1.58 -2.25
CA ASN A 80 29.35 -0.97 -1.48
C ASN A 80 28.67 0.15 -2.30
N ALA A 81 27.34 0.16 -2.28
CA ALA A 81 26.53 1.26 -2.76
C ALA A 81 26.53 2.42 -1.75
N VAL A 82 26.79 3.63 -2.22
CA VAL A 82 26.77 4.86 -1.42
C VAL A 82 25.82 5.86 -2.07
N ILE A 83 24.87 6.36 -1.29
CA ILE A 83 23.86 7.30 -1.75
C ILE A 83 24.18 8.73 -1.29
N ASN A 84 24.23 9.65 -2.24
CA ASN A 84 24.36 11.07 -1.99
C ASN A 84 22.98 11.70 -1.74
N ILE A 85 22.62 11.83 -0.46
CA ILE A 85 21.33 12.37 0.00
C ILE A 85 21.07 13.80 -0.51
N LYS A 86 22.10 14.65 -0.63
CA LYS A 86 21.92 16.03 -1.12
C LYS A 86 21.45 16.03 -2.57
N ARG A 87 22.16 15.29 -3.44
CA ARG A 87 21.77 15.14 -4.85
C ARG A 87 20.42 14.46 -4.99
N PHE A 88 20.15 13.44 -4.18
CA PHE A 88 18.86 12.77 -4.20
C PHE A 88 17.73 13.76 -3.86
N SER A 89 17.92 14.63 -2.86
CA SER A 89 16.93 15.64 -2.49
C SER A 89 16.66 16.65 -3.61
N VAL A 90 17.70 17.08 -4.34
CA VAL A 90 17.55 17.99 -5.49
C VAL A 90 16.80 17.32 -6.64
N ILE A 91 17.14 16.08 -6.98
CA ILE A 91 16.42 15.36 -8.05
C ILE A 91 14.98 15.06 -7.66
N MET A 92 14.72 14.66 -6.41
CA MET A 92 13.35 14.47 -5.93
C MET A 92 12.52 15.75 -5.99
N PHE A 93 13.12 16.91 -5.72
CA PHE A 93 12.45 18.20 -5.84
C PHE A 93 11.92 18.44 -7.26
N PHE A 94 12.78 18.27 -8.27
CA PHE A 94 12.37 18.44 -9.67
C PHE A 94 11.32 17.42 -10.10
N ILE A 95 11.51 16.14 -9.76
CA ILE A 95 10.53 15.09 -10.10
C ILE A 95 9.17 15.42 -9.48
N LEU A 96 9.13 15.84 -8.21
CA LEU A 96 7.87 16.18 -7.54
C LEU A 96 7.18 17.38 -8.19
N ILE A 97 7.92 18.43 -8.55
CA ILE A 97 7.35 19.58 -9.28
C ILE A 97 6.72 19.12 -10.59
N PHE A 98 7.45 18.37 -11.41
CA PHE A 98 6.93 17.89 -12.69
C PHE A 98 5.66 17.05 -12.51
N HIS A 99 5.64 16.17 -11.50
CA HIS A 99 4.47 15.35 -11.20
C HIS A 99 3.27 16.16 -10.69
N VAL A 100 3.50 17.17 -9.85
CA VAL A 100 2.44 18.07 -9.39
C VAL A 100 1.83 18.80 -10.58
N VAL A 101 2.66 19.44 -11.42
CA VAL A 101 2.20 20.17 -12.61
C VAL A 101 1.44 19.24 -13.55
N PHE A 102 1.99 18.06 -13.83
CA PHE A 102 1.34 17.08 -14.72
C PHE A 102 -0.05 16.68 -14.23
N VAL A 103 -0.20 16.34 -12.95
CA VAL A 103 -1.48 15.94 -12.37
C VAL A 103 -2.48 17.10 -12.37
N LEU A 104 -2.04 18.32 -12.02
CA LEU A 104 -2.92 19.49 -11.99
C LEU A 104 -3.40 19.90 -13.39
N VAL A 105 -2.53 19.80 -14.40
CA VAL A 105 -2.86 20.19 -15.79
C VAL A 105 -3.69 19.11 -16.51
N THR A 106 -3.33 17.84 -16.36
CA THR A 106 -3.92 16.76 -17.16
C THR A 106 -5.05 16.02 -16.44
N GLY A 107 -5.10 16.08 -15.12
CA GLY A 107 -6.02 15.26 -14.31
C GLY A 107 -5.70 13.76 -14.31
N VAL A 108 -4.60 13.32 -14.95
CA VAL A 108 -4.20 11.90 -15.01
C VAL A 108 -3.78 11.42 -13.63
N GLY A 109 -4.34 10.28 -13.20
CA GLY A 109 -4.02 9.65 -11.91
C GLY A 109 -4.77 10.23 -10.70
N LYS A 110 -5.70 11.16 -10.92
CA LYS A 110 -6.69 11.55 -9.90
C LYS A 110 -7.74 10.46 -9.74
N ILE A 111 -8.12 10.14 -8.51
CA ILE A 111 -9.19 9.16 -8.23
C ILE A 111 -10.48 9.60 -8.94
N GLY A 112 -11.08 8.66 -9.69
CA GLY A 112 -12.31 8.90 -10.46
C GLY A 112 -12.10 9.59 -11.82
N SER A 113 -10.86 9.93 -12.18
CA SER A 113 -10.56 10.54 -13.48
C SER A 113 -10.40 9.49 -14.57
N THR A 114 -10.97 9.75 -15.75
CA THR A 114 -10.77 8.98 -16.99
C THR A 114 -9.77 9.65 -17.94
N ALA A 115 -9.11 10.73 -17.50
CA ALA A 115 -8.18 11.47 -18.33
C ALA A 115 -6.99 10.62 -18.78
N THR A 116 -6.57 10.80 -20.03
CA THR A 116 -5.41 10.14 -20.64
C THR A 116 -4.44 11.18 -21.21
N ASN A 117 -3.16 10.83 -21.30
CA ASN A 117 -2.13 11.69 -21.88
C ASN A 117 -1.00 10.83 -22.49
N PRO A 118 -0.41 11.21 -23.63
CA PRO A 118 0.70 10.46 -24.23
C PRO A 118 1.93 10.31 -23.32
N LEU A 119 2.15 11.26 -22.40
CA LEU A 119 3.27 11.23 -21.45
C LEU A 119 2.99 10.36 -20.22
N SER A 120 1.76 9.85 -20.05
CA SER A 120 1.38 9.02 -18.90
C SER A 120 2.35 7.85 -18.63
N PRO A 121 2.91 7.13 -19.62
CA PRO A 121 3.87 6.06 -19.36
C PRO A 121 5.15 6.55 -18.65
N ILE A 122 5.66 7.73 -19.02
CA ILE A 122 6.86 8.32 -18.41
C ILE A 122 6.57 8.72 -16.95
N PHE A 123 5.41 9.34 -16.71
CA PHE A 123 4.97 9.69 -15.36
C PHE A 123 4.62 8.45 -14.53
N ALA A 124 4.14 7.36 -15.13
CA ALA A 124 3.96 6.09 -14.43
C ALA A 124 5.32 5.52 -13.99
N ALA A 125 6.28 5.39 -14.90
CA ALA A 125 7.62 4.85 -14.64
C ALA A 125 8.43 5.67 -13.61
N THR A 126 8.20 6.98 -13.57
CA THR A 126 8.87 7.91 -12.64
C THR A 126 8.02 8.28 -11.43
N ASN A 127 6.95 7.54 -11.12
CA ASN A 127 6.06 7.88 -10.01
C ASN A 127 6.83 8.01 -8.67
N PRO A 128 6.80 9.19 -8.02
CA PRO A 128 7.51 9.45 -6.77
C PRO A 128 7.18 8.47 -5.65
N GLN A 129 5.93 7.96 -5.59
CA GLN A 129 5.50 7.03 -4.53
C GLN A 129 6.43 5.83 -4.37
N GLY A 130 6.96 5.31 -5.49
CA GLY A 130 7.80 4.11 -5.48
C GLY A 130 9.13 4.27 -4.75
N VAL A 131 9.59 5.51 -4.54
CA VAL A 131 10.86 5.77 -3.86
C VAL A 131 10.77 6.79 -2.73
N PHE A 132 9.67 7.55 -2.64
CA PHE A 132 9.55 8.67 -1.70
C PHE A 132 9.67 8.21 -0.24
N PHE A 133 9.08 7.07 0.13
CA PHE A 133 9.20 6.56 1.51
C PHE A 133 10.64 6.17 1.86
N LEU A 134 11.40 5.59 0.91
CA LEU A 134 12.83 5.32 1.07
C LEU A 134 13.61 6.63 1.18
N TYR A 135 13.35 7.58 0.26
CA TYR A 135 13.93 8.91 0.26
C TYR A 135 13.73 9.62 1.61
N TYR A 136 12.50 9.66 2.11
CA TYR A 136 12.15 10.28 3.38
C TYR A 136 12.87 9.59 4.53
N ALA A 137 12.80 8.25 4.59
CA ALA A 137 13.42 7.46 5.66
C ALA A 137 14.94 7.68 5.77
N ILE A 138 15.67 7.81 4.66
CA ILE A 138 17.13 8.02 4.69
C ILE A 138 17.52 9.50 4.84
N SER A 139 16.72 10.40 4.28
CA SER A 139 17.03 11.84 4.25
C SER A 139 16.62 12.52 5.55
N ARG A 140 15.75 11.91 6.37
CA ARG A 140 15.18 12.51 7.58
C ARG A 140 16.17 13.19 8.51
N LYS A 141 17.36 12.59 8.70
CA LYS A 141 18.41 13.12 9.59
C LYS A 141 19.34 14.15 8.94
N ARG A 142 19.42 14.20 7.60
CA ARG A 142 20.48 14.93 6.85
C ARG A 142 19.96 15.81 5.70
N GLY A 143 18.65 15.83 5.46
CA GLY A 143 18.04 16.44 4.27
C GLY A 143 17.82 17.96 4.35
N GLY A 144 17.98 18.57 5.52
CA GLY A 144 17.87 20.02 5.69
C GLY A 144 16.50 20.59 5.28
N LYS A 145 16.47 21.85 4.85
CA LYS A 145 15.23 22.55 4.42
C LYS A 145 14.57 21.88 3.20
N LEU A 146 15.36 21.42 2.24
CA LEU A 146 14.87 20.83 1.00
C LEU A 146 14.05 19.55 1.22
N LEU A 147 14.33 18.79 2.27
CA LEU A 147 13.49 17.65 2.68
C LEU A 147 12.05 18.08 2.98
N PHE A 148 11.87 19.18 3.72
CA PHE A 148 10.54 19.66 4.09
C PHE A 148 9.80 20.24 2.89
N THR A 149 10.51 20.89 1.96
CA THR A 149 9.94 21.31 0.67
C THR A 149 9.47 20.11 -0.14
N ASN A 150 10.29 19.06 -0.25
CA ASN A 150 9.90 17.82 -0.92
C ASN A 150 8.73 17.13 -0.23
N LEU A 151 8.68 17.16 1.10
CA LEU A 151 7.54 16.66 1.86
C LEU A 151 6.26 17.43 1.51
N ALA A 152 6.30 18.76 1.52
CA ALA A 152 5.15 19.59 1.16
C ALA A 152 4.68 19.32 -0.28
N LEU A 153 5.60 19.24 -1.25
CA LEU A 153 5.29 18.90 -2.64
C LEU A 153 4.70 17.50 -2.77
N PHE A 154 5.20 16.51 -2.01
CA PHE A 154 4.64 15.17 -2.00
C PHE A 154 3.23 15.16 -1.42
N PHE A 155 2.98 15.89 -0.33
CA PHE A 155 1.63 16.07 0.22
C PHE A 155 0.69 16.67 -0.83
N LEU A 156 1.10 17.77 -1.47
CA LEU A 156 0.33 18.42 -2.53
C LEU A 156 0.01 17.44 -3.66
N LEU A 157 1.00 16.68 -4.14
CA LEU A 157 0.83 15.68 -5.19
C LEU A 157 -0.19 14.60 -4.79
N GLN A 158 -0.04 14.02 -3.60
CA GLN A 158 -0.90 12.92 -3.15
C GLN A 158 -2.34 13.38 -2.91
N LEU A 159 -2.51 14.55 -2.28
CA LEU A 159 -3.83 15.13 -2.05
C LEU A 159 -4.51 15.53 -3.37
N SER A 160 -3.76 16.07 -4.34
CA SER A 160 -4.28 16.38 -5.68
C SER A 160 -4.77 15.13 -6.42
N LYS A 161 -4.14 13.98 -6.17
CA LYS A 161 -4.59 12.68 -6.68
C LYS A 161 -5.76 12.10 -5.88
N GLY A 162 -6.09 12.64 -4.70
CA GLY A 162 -7.15 12.16 -3.81
C GLY A 162 -6.73 11.08 -2.80
N TRP A 163 -5.43 10.84 -2.62
CA TRP A 163 -4.89 9.82 -1.74
C TRP A 163 -4.44 10.41 -0.40
N THR A 164 -4.81 9.78 0.71
CA THR A 164 -4.43 10.23 2.07
C THR A 164 -3.70 9.17 2.90
N GLY A 165 -3.72 7.90 2.46
CA GLY A 165 -3.10 6.77 3.20
C GLY A 165 -1.60 6.93 3.43
N PHE A 166 -0.91 7.72 2.58
CA PHE A 166 0.52 8.01 2.71
C PHE A 166 0.87 8.73 4.03
N ILE A 167 -0.07 9.48 4.63
CA ILE A 167 0.14 10.22 5.88
C ILE A 167 0.44 9.23 7.02
N LEU A 168 -0.30 8.11 7.07
CA LEU A 168 -0.10 7.08 8.07
C LEU A 168 1.29 6.45 7.94
N LEU A 169 1.74 6.17 6.71
CA LEU A 169 3.06 5.60 6.47
C LEU A 169 4.18 6.56 6.89
N LEU A 170 4.06 7.85 6.55
CA LEU A 170 5.02 8.87 7.01
C LEU A 170 5.03 9.01 8.53
N PHE A 171 3.86 8.97 9.17
CA PHE A 171 3.74 9.00 10.63
C PHE A 171 4.49 7.84 11.27
N PHE A 172 4.34 6.61 10.77
CA PHE A 172 5.05 5.45 11.34
C PHE A 172 6.55 5.44 10.99
N ILE A 173 6.97 5.99 9.85
CA ILE A 173 8.39 6.26 9.58
C ILE A 173 8.93 7.24 10.62
N GLU A 174 8.24 8.33 10.91
CA GLU A 174 8.66 9.30 11.93
C GLU A 174 8.69 8.67 13.32
N LEU A 175 7.64 7.93 13.71
CA LEU A 175 7.57 7.21 14.97
C LEU A 175 8.76 6.25 15.13
N SER A 176 9.21 5.62 14.04
CA SER A 176 10.38 4.73 14.06
C SER A 176 11.70 5.46 14.29
N HIS A 177 11.83 6.68 13.78
CA HIS A 177 12.95 7.56 14.08
C HIS A 177 12.90 8.03 15.53
N GLN A 178 11.72 8.37 16.04
CA GLN A 178 11.58 8.84 17.41
C GLN A 178 11.85 7.73 18.44
N PHE A 179 11.39 6.50 18.21
CA PHE A 179 11.77 5.34 19.04
C PHE A 179 13.26 4.97 18.95
N SER A 180 14.00 5.47 17.96
CA SER A 180 15.45 5.26 17.87
C SER A 180 16.27 6.28 18.65
N LYS A 181 15.63 7.35 19.13
CA LYS A 181 16.25 8.34 20.01
C LYS A 181 16.00 7.93 21.46
N ARG A 182 17.02 8.05 22.32
CA ARG A 182 16.95 7.84 23.78
C ARG A 182 16.14 8.92 24.49
N ASN A 183 14.91 9.11 24.05
CA ASN A 183 13.99 10.16 24.51
C ASN A 183 12.84 9.54 25.35
N PHE A 184 11.95 10.40 25.85
CA PHE A 184 10.72 10.02 26.57
C PHE A 184 9.94 8.88 25.90
N LEU A 185 9.85 8.88 24.56
CA LEU A 185 9.16 7.84 23.79
C LEU A 185 9.84 6.46 23.91
N GLU A 186 11.16 6.41 24.09
CA GLU A 186 11.87 5.16 24.35
C GLU A 186 11.62 4.68 25.80
N LYS A 187 11.62 5.60 26.78
CA LYS A 187 11.33 5.28 28.18
C LYS A 187 9.93 4.68 28.37
N ASN A 188 8.94 5.22 27.67
CA ASN A 188 7.54 4.80 27.74
C ASN A 188 7.11 3.87 26.59
N ARG A 189 8.08 3.23 25.91
CA ARG A 189 7.83 2.48 24.68
C ARG A 189 6.72 1.43 24.78
N LYS A 190 6.63 0.70 25.90
CA LYS A 190 5.62 -0.36 26.09
C LYS A 190 4.21 0.24 26.11
N PHE A 191 4.03 1.33 26.86
CA PHE A 191 2.78 2.06 26.93
C PHE A 191 2.39 2.62 25.56
N ILE A 192 3.31 3.30 24.87
CA ILE A 192 3.03 3.91 23.57
C ILE A 192 2.67 2.84 22.53
N VAL A 193 3.34 1.69 22.53
CA VAL A 193 3.06 0.61 21.56
C VAL A 193 1.62 0.10 21.67
N VAL A 194 1.05 0.09 22.87
CA VAL A 194 -0.31 -0.41 23.14
C VAL A 194 -1.36 0.70 23.02
N PHE A 195 -1.11 1.88 23.60
CA PHE A 195 -2.11 2.95 23.70
C PHE A 195 -2.18 3.85 22.46
N LEU A 196 -1.07 4.03 21.73
CA LEU A 196 -1.08 4.89 20.55
C LEU A 196 -2.03 4.37 19.44
N PRO A 197 -2.09 3.06 19.13
CA PRO A 197 -3.09 2.51 18.21
C PRO A 197 -4.52 2.81 18.63
N VAL A 198 -4.84 2.64 19.92
CA VAL A 198 -6.16 2.96 20.49
C VAL A 198 -6.50 4.43 20.29
N LEU A 199 -5.56 5.33 20.61
CA LEU A 199 -5.73 6.78 20.40
C LEU A 199 -5.91 7.14 18.92
N ILE A 200 -5.19 6.49 18.01
CA ILE A 200 -5.34 6.71 16.57
C ILE A 200 -6.72 6.26 16.09
N ILE A 201 -7.24 5.14 16.58
CA ILE A 201 -8.56 4.64 16.18
C ILE A 201 -9.67 5.57 16.69
N PHE A 202 -9.74 5.81 18.00
CA PHE A 202 -10.85 6.58 18.58
C PHE A 202 -10.69 8.09 18.35
N GLY A 203 -9.49 8.64 18.52
CA GLY A 203 -9.22 10.05 18.20
C GLY A 203 -9.28 10.34 16.71
N GLY A 204 -8.79 9.41 15.88
CA GLY A 204 -8.88 9.51 14.42
C GLY A 204 -10.32 9.46 13.92
N ALA A 205 -11.17 8.59 14.49
CA ALA A 205 -12.60 8.55 14.18
C ALA A 205 -13.31 9.87 14.50
N TYR A 206 -12.98 10.52 15.62
CA TYR A 206 -13.54 11.83 15.96
C TYR A 206 -13.20 12.89 14.91
N ILE A 207 -11.92 12.94 14.49
CA ILE A 207 -11.49 13.87 13.45
C ILE A 207 -12.12 13.49 12.09
N TYR A 208 -12.22 12.20 11.79
CA TYR A 208 -12.76 11.69 10.53
C TYR A 208 -14.23 12.06 10.34
N GLN A 209 -14.98 12.28 11.41
CA GLN A 209 -16.37 12.69 11.38
C GLN A 209 -16.55 13.98 10.57
N TYR A 210 -15.65 14.94 10.77
CA TYR A 210 -15.64 16.21 10.06
C TYR A 210 -14.94 16.10 8.69
N LEU A 211 -13.81 15.38 8.63
CA LEU A 211 -13.05 15.23 7.39
C LEU A 211 -13.82 14.46 6.31
N TYR A 212 -14.73 13.56 6.69
CA TYR A 212 -15.56 12.83 5.73
C TYR A 212 -16.43 13.76 4.87
N ILE A 213 -17.06 14.75 5.51
CA ILE A 213 -17.90 15.75 4.84
C ILE A 213 -17.05 16.57 3.86
N VAL A 214 -15.95 17.14 4.36
CA VAL A 214 -15.01 17.95 3.55
C VAL A 214 -14.47 17.13 2.36
N LYS A 215 -14.08 15.89 2.61
CA LYS A 215 -13.54 14.98 1.58
C LYS A 215 -14.54 14.71 0.46
N ASN A 216 -15.81 14.48 0.80
CA ASN A 216 -16.84 14.20 -0.20
C ASN A 216 -17.30 15.46 -0.93
N HIS A 217 -17.34 16.61 -0.24
CA HIS A 217 -17.58 17.90 -0.89
C HIS A 217 -16.52 18.20 -1.96
N ILE A 218 -15.23 17.97 -1.65
CA ILE A 218 -14.12 18.10 -2.64
C ILE A 218 -14.30 17.13 -3.83
N ARG A 219 -14.98 16.00 -3.63
CA ARG A 219 -15.28 15.00 -4.66
C ARG A 219 -16.57 15.30 -5.44
N GLY A 220 -17.29 16.36 -5.10
CA GLY A 220 -18.56 16.73 -5.74
C GLY A 220 -19.77 15.95 -5.23
N PHE A 221 -19.67 15.31 -4.05
CA PHE A 221 -20.78 14.61 -3.41
C PHE A 221 -21.27 15.39 -2.18
N GLU A 222 -22.57 15.63 -2.11
CA GLU A 222 -23.22 16.09 -0.89
C GLU A 222 -23.51 14.91 0.01
N VAL A 223 -23.03 14.98 1.25
CA VAL A 223 -23.26 13.98 2.29
C VAL A 223 -23.65 14.68 3.57
N THR A 224 -24.62 14.11 4.26
CA THR A 224 -25.07 14.59 5.57
C THR A 224 -24.00 14.34 6.63
N GLU A 225 -24.13 15.06 7.74
CA GLU A 225 -23.30 14.81 8.92
C GLU A 225 -23.41 13.36 9.38
N ILE A 226 -22.28 12.77 9.73
CA ILE A 226 -22.21 11.41 10.29
C ILE A 226 -21.97 11.52 11.79
N ASN A 227 -22.58 10.62 12.56
CA ASN A 227 -22.29 10.52 14.00
C ASN A 227 -20.93 9.83 14.23
N TYR A 228 -20.45 9.90 15.47
CA TYR A 228 -19.17 9.30 15.86
C TYR A 228 -19.11 7.78 15.60
N GLY A 229 -20.20 7.05 15.84
CA GLY A 229 -20.26 5.60 15.61
C GLY A 229 -20.06 5.24 14.14
N LYS A 230 -20.76 5.92 13.23
CA LYS A 230 -20.58 5.72 11.78
C LYS A 230 -19.21 6.18 11.32
N SER A 231 -18.69 7.27 11.88
CA SER A 231 -17.32 7.72 11.61
C SER A 231 -16.28 6.68 12.03
N LEU A 232 -16.42 6.09 13.22
CA LEU A 232 -15.56 5.02 13.71
C LEU A 232 -15.60 3.82 12.76
N GLN A 233 -16.79 3.39 12.35
CA GLN A 233 -16.96 2.31 11.38
C GLN A 233 -16.21 2.63 10.07
N LEU A 234 -16.53 3.75 9.43
CA LEU A 234 -15.93 4.18 8.16
C LEU A 234 -14.40 4.38 8.27
N PHE A 235 -13.91 4.87 9.40
CA PHE A 235 -12.47 5.06 9.63
C PHE A 235 -11.75 3.71 9.77
N THR A 236 -12.30 2.80 10.59
CA THR A 236 -11.72 1.46 10.78
C THR A 236 -11.73 0.65 9.49
N ASP A 237 -12.79 0.78 8.67
CA ASP A 237 -12.89 0.12 7.36
C ASP A 237 -11.82 0.55 6.36
N ARG A 238 -11.28 1.77 6.50
CA ARG A 238 -10.19 2.24 5.65
C ARG A 238 -8.82 1.71 6.09
N LEU A 239 -8.75 1.11 7.27
CA LEU A 239 -7.55 0.52 7.86
C LEU A 239 -7.62 -1.02 7.89
N THR A 240 -8.64 -1.61 7.28
CA THR A 240 -8.78 -3.07 7.20
C THR A 240 -9.35 -3.51 5.86
N ASN A 241 -8.90 -4.67 5.39
CA ASN A 241 -9.44 -5.37 4.23
C ASN A 241 -10.64 -6.25 4.56
N TYR A 242 -11.09 -6.29 5.82
CA TYR A 242 -12.09 -7.22 6.31
C TYR A 242 -13.42 -7.18 5.55
N SER A 243 -13.99 -6.00 5.35
CA SER A 243 -15.30 -5.88 4.70
C SER A 243 -15.29 -6.46 3.29
N VAL A 244 -14.23 -6.17 2.53
CA VAL A 244 -14.05 -6.68 1.17
C VAL A 244 -13.77 -8.18 1.19
N ALA A 245 -12.93 -8.68 2.11
CA ALA A 245 -12.68 -10.10 2.27
C ALA A 245 -13.96 -10.89 2.62
N LEU A 246 -14.81 -10.34 3.49
CA LEU A 246 -16.09 -10.93 3.86
C LEU A 246 -17.06 -10.93 2.68
N GLY A 247 -17.10 -9.85 1.89
CA GLY A 247 -17.91 -9.83 0.67
C GLY A 247 -17.42 -10.84 -0.36
N ALA A 248 -16.10 -10.95 -0.52
CA ALA A 248 -15.49 -11.93 -1.41
C ALA A 248 -15.78 -13.38 -0.98
N PHE A 249 -15.94 -13.63 0.32
CA PHE A 249 -16.38 -14.91 0.86
C PHE A 249 -17.86 -15.18 0.56
N ALA A 250 -18.72 -14.17 0.74
CA ALA A 250 -20.16 -14.27 0.48
C ALA A 250 -20.47 -14.65 -0.97
N GLU A 251 -19.84 -13.95 -1.90
CA GLU A 251 -20.08 -14.06 -3.34
C GLU A 251 -19.03 -14.94 -4.05
N GLN A 252 -18.37 -15.83 -3.31
CA GLN A 252 -17.22 -16.58 -3.82
C GLN A 252 -17.54 -17.36 -5.10
N ASP A 253 -18.70 -18.01 -5.18
CA ASP A 253 -19.08 -18.83 -6.33
C ASP A 253 -19.31 -17.97 -7.57
N ARG A 254 -20.01 -16.85 -7.40
CA ARG A 254 -20.24 -15.86 -8.47
C ARG A 254 -18.93 -15.25 -8.96
N ILE A 255 -18.02 -14.91 -8.04
CA ILE A 255 -16.70 -14.36 -8.39
C ILE A 255 -15.87 -15.41 -9.13
N ILE A 256 -15.89 -16.67 -8.68
CA ILE A 256 -15.19 -17.78 -9.33
C ILE A 256 -15.71 -17.98 -10.75
N GLU A 257 -17.03 -18.04 -10.94
CA GLU A 257 -17.65 -18.22 -12.25
C GLU A 257 -17.30 -17.09 -13.22
N GLN A 258 -17.45 -15.84 -12.78
CA GLN A 258 -17.10 -14.66 -13.56
C GLN A 258 -15.61 -14.58 -13.92
N SER A 259 -14.74 -15.19 -13.10
CA SER A 259 -13.28 -15.11 -13.26
C SER A 259 -12.68 -16.30 -14.00
N ARG A 260 -13.48 -17.26 -14.49
CA ARG A 260 -13.01 -18.43 -15.27
C ARG A 260 -12.57 -18.11 -16.70
N SER A 261 -12.77 -16.89 -17.18
CA SER A 261 -12.25 -16.43 -18.48
C SER A 261 -10.72 -16.44 -18.52
N ASP A 262 -10.14 -16.57 -19.72
CA ASP A 262 -8.73 -16.37 -20.10
C ASP A 262 -7.63 -16.68 -19.08
N TYR A 263 -6.68 -17.52 -19.48
CA TYR A 263 -5.51 -17.81 -18.66
C TYR A 263 -4.60 -16.58 -18.48
N PHE A 264 -3.97 -16.49 -17.31
CA PHE A 264 -2.90 -15.52 -16.99
C PHE A 264 -3.31 -14.06 -16.85
N LEU A 265 -4.57 -13.75 -16.48
CA LEU A 265 -4.98 -12.36 -16.29
C LEU A 265 -4.26 -11.68 -15.13
N GLU A 266 -3.93 -12.35 -14.03
CA GLU A 266 -3.15 -11.72 -12.96
C GLU A 266 -1.73 -11.40 -13.38
N THR A 267 -1.13 -12.31 -14.16
CA THR A 267 0.19 -12.11 -14.74
C THR A 267 0.18 -10.96 -15.75
N LYS A 268 -0.84 -10.88 -16.63
CA LYS A 268 -1.04 -9.72 -17.51
C LYS A 268 -1.26 -8.43 -16.69
N GLY A 269 -2.06 -8.50 -15.63
CA GLY A 269 -2.38 -7.39 -14.72
C GLY A 269 -1.12 -6.80 -14.10
N PHE A 270 -0.19 -7.66 -13.69
CA PHE A 270 1.13 -7.24 -13.22
C PHE A 270 1.87 -6.36 -14.23
N PHE A 271 1.84 -6.66 -15.53
CA PHE A 271 2.54 -5.85 -16.54
C PHE A 271 1.75 -4.62 -17.03
N ARG A 272 0.43 -4.60 -16.82
CA ARG A 272 -0.48 -3.55 -17.31
C ARG A 272 -0.05 -2.11 -17.02
N PRO A 273 0.40 -1.73 -15.81
CA PRO A 273 0.79 -0.36 -15.52
C PRO A 273 2.20 -0.01 -16.05
N ILE A 274 3.01 -0.99 -16.44
CA ILE A 274 4.39 -0.80 -16.91
C ILE A 274 4.46 -0.74 -18.43
N LEU A 275 3.80 -1.68 -19.12
CA LEU A 275 3.90 -1.80 -20.57
C LEU A 275 2.99 -0.77 -21.25
N PRO A 276 3.46 -0.04 -22.28
CA PRO A 276 2.60 0.82 -23.10
C PRO A 276 1.61 -0.02 -23.93
N THR A 277 0.54 0.60 -24.40
CA THR A 277 -0.50 -0.07 -25.21
C THR A 277 0.04 -0.62 -26.54
N SER A 278 1.15 -0.07 -27.04
CA SER A 278 1.85 -0.60 -28.22
C SER A 278 2.45 -1.99 -28.00
N LEU A 279 2.84 -2.33 -26.76
CA LEU A 279 3.39 -3.65 -26.40
C LEU A 279 2.33 -4.57 -25.79
N MET A 280 1.30 -4.00 -25.17
CA MET A 280 0.19 -4.72 -24.57
C MET A 280 -1.12 -4.10 -25.06
N SER A 281 -1.61 -4.61 -26.20
CA SER A 281 -2.80 -4.08 -26.88
C SER A 281 -4.07 -4.26 -26.07
N ASP A 282 -4.25 -5.43 -25.45
CA ASP A 282 -5.37 -5.70 -24.56
C ASP A 282 -5.01 -5.39 -23.10
N LYS A 283 -5.53 -4.27 -22.61
CA LYS A 283 -5.50 -3.89 -21.20
C LYS A 283 -6.87 -3.99 -20.53
N ASN A 284 -7.90 -4.38 -21.26
CA ASN A 284 -9.31 -4.31 -20.85
C ASN A 284 -9.76 -5.65 -20.26
N PHE A 285 -9.18 -6.03 -19.13
CA PHE A 285 -9.54 -7.27 -18.42
C PHE A 285 -9.69 -7.02 -16.92
N ARG A 286 -10.27 -7.98 -16.20
CA ARG A 286 -10.49 -7.89 -14.75
C ARG A 286 -9.57 -8.85 -14.01
N THR A 287 -8.89 -8.32 -13.00
CA THR A 287 -8.21 -9.11 -11.97
C THR A 287 -9.18 -9.50 -10.87
N ILE A 288 -8.87 -10.49 -10.06
CA ILE A 288 -9.73 -10.98 -8.96
C ILE A 288 -10.17 -9.84 -8.05
N ASN A 289 -9.24 -8.93 -7.70
CA ASN A 289 -9.59 -7.77 -6.86
C ASN A 289 -10.70 -6.93 -7.49
N ASN A 290 -10.69 -6.75 -8.81
CA ASN A 290 -11.75 -6.03 -9.50
C ASN A 290 -13.05 -6.85 -9.58
N SER A 291 -12.95 -8.17 -9.84
CA SER A 291 -14.11 -9.07 -9.92
C SER A 291 -14.92 -9.13 -8.62
N VAL A 292 -14.28 -9.00 -7.44
CA VAL A 292 -14.99 -8.92 -6.15
C VAL A 292 -16.00 -7.78 -6.16
N MET A 293 -15.61 -6.61 -6.67
CA MET A 293 -16.51 -5.45 -6.72
C MET A 293 -17.58 -5.60 -7.79
N LEU A 294 -17.26 -6.23 -8.92
CA LEU A 294 -18.22 -6.50 -10.00
C LEU A 294 -19.39 -7.38 -9.53
N ALA A 295 -19.13 -8.31 -8.60
CA ALA A 295 -20.17 -9.17 -8.03
C ALA A 295 -21.27 -8.35 -7.31
N TYR A 296 -20.92 -7.21 -6.73
CA TYR A 296 -21.86 -6.32 -6.03
C TYR A 296 -22.35 -5.16 -6.88
N PHE A 297 -21.50 -4.64 -7.77
CA PHE A 297 -21.77 -3.47 -8.58
C PHE A 297 -21.50 -3.78 -10.07
N PRO A 298 -22.55 -4.10 -10.86
CA PRO A 298 -22.39 -4.52 -12.26
C PRO A 298 -21.66 -3.50 -13.15
N ASP A 299 -21.79 -2.20 -12.85
CA ASP A 299 -21.16 -1.11 -13.60
C ASP A 299 -19.77 -0.74 -13.05
N TYR A 300 -19.17 -1.58 -12.19
CA TYR A 300 -17.88 -1.26 -11.58
C TYR A 300 -16.77 -1.12 -12.64
N PRO A 301 -15.99 -0.03 -12.63
CA PRO A 301 -15.02 0.25 -13.69
C PRO A 301 -13.83 -0.71 -13.65
N LEU A 302 -13.24 -0.96 -14.83
CA LEU A 302 -12.10 -1.89 -15.02
C LEU A 302 -10.80 -1.42 -14.36
N ASN A 303 -10.65 -0.11 -14.17
CA ASN A 303 -9.41 0.54 -13.73
C ASN A 303 -9.31 0.71 -12.19
N SER A 304 -10.19 0.06 -11.43
CA SER A 304 -10.19 0.11 -9.97
C SER A 304 -9.88 -1.25 -9.36
N SER A 305 -9.35 -1.27 -8.14
CA SER A 305 -8.97 -2.48 -7.42
C SER A 305 -9.21 -2.26 -5.92
N VAL A 306 -9.53 -3.33 -5.20
CA VAL A 306 -9.82 -3.29 -3.76
C VAL A 306 -8.92 -4.22 -2.97
N ASP A 307 -8.80 -3.98 -1.68
CA ASP A 307 -7.96 -4.76 -0.79
C ASP A 307 -8.71 -6.03 -0.32
N VAL A 308 -8.46 -7.16 -0.99
CA VAL A 308 -9.12 -8.45 -0.69
C VAL A 308 -8.40 -9.25 0.41
N GLY A 309 -7.08 -9.11 0.50
CA GLY A 309 -6.24 -9.90 1.40
C GLY A 309 -5.82 -11.26 0.85
N ILE A 310 -4.64 -11.71 1.28
CA ILE A 310 -3.96 -12.86 0.67
C ILE A 310 -4.75 -14.15 0.68
N PHE A 311 -5.50 -14.44 1.76
CA PHE A 311 -6.19 -15.71 1.89
C PHE A 311 -7.39 -15.81 0.96
N MET A 312 -8.29 -14.83 1.00
CA MET A 312 -9.45 -14.80 0.12
C MET A 312 -9.04 -14.65 -1.34
N TYR A 313 -8.08 -13.79 -1.63
CA TYR A 313 -7.55 -13.64 -2.98
C TYR A 313 -6.98 -14.95 -3.53
N SER A 314 -6.09 -15.60 -2.78
CA SER A 314 -5.46 -16.85 -3.22
C SER A 314 -6.47 -17.97 -3.34
N TYR A 315 -7.47 -18.04 -2.44
CA TYR A 315 -8.56 -19.01 -2.52
C TYR A 315 -9.35 -18.85 -3.83
N LEU A 316 -9.84 -17.63 -4.11
CA LEU A 316 -10.61 -17.33 -5.31
C LEU A 316 -9.81 -17.60 -6.58
N LEU A 317 -8.53 -17.21 -6.59
CA LEU A 317 -7.66 -17.42 -7.75
C LEU A 317 -7.33 -18.90 -7.96
N LEU A 318 -7.08 -19.67 -6.90
CA LEU A 318 -6.86 -21.11 -6.99
C LEU A 318 -8.10 -21.87 -7.47
N LYS A 319 -9.31 -21.45 -7.06
CA LYS A 319 -10.57 -22.09 -7.47
C LYS A 319 -11.01 -21.70 -8.88
N SER A 320 -10.72 -20.48 -9.32
CA SER A 320 -11.06 -20.01 -10.66
C SER A 320 -10.00 -20.39 -11.70
N ARG A 321 -8.72 -20.13 -11.42
CA ARG A 321 -7.60 -20.24 -12.37
C ARG A 321 -6.31 -20.72 -11.67
N PRO A 322 -6.16 -22.03 -11.39
CA PRO A 322 -5.04 -22.58 -10.63
C PRO A 322 -3.64 -22.30 -11.20
N LEU A 323 -3.50 -22.31 -12.53
CA LEU A 323 -2.23 -22.02 -13.19
C LEU A 323 -1.84 -20.56 -12.99
N ASP A 324 -2.76 -19.62 -13.21
CA ASP A 324 -2.51 -18.18 -12.99
C ASP A 324 -2.19 -17.90 -11.52
N ALA A 325 -2.87 -18.59 -10.58
CA ALA A 325 -2.53 -18.53 -9.16
C ALA A 325 -1.06 -18.89 -8.89
N SER A 326 -0.60 -20.01 -9.47
CA SER A 326 0.75 -20.53 -9.27
C SER A 326 1.80 -19.58 -9.87
N PHE A 327 1.58 -19.10 -11.10
CA PHE A 327 2.47 -18.15 -11.75
C PHE A 327 2.51 -16.80 -11.01
N ASN A 328 1.36 -16.25 -10.63
CA ASN A 328 1.30 -14.99 -9.89
C ASN A 328 2.00 -15.09 -8.53
N PHE A 329 1.88 -16.23 -7.83
CA PHE A 329 2.60 -16.48 -6.58
C PHE A 329 4.12 -16.53 -6.77
N ILE A 330 4.60 -17.26 -7.79
CA ILE A 330 6.02 -17.34 -8.12
C ILE A 330 6.55 -15.95 -8.51
N LEU A 331 5.86 -15.25 -9.41
CA LEU A 331 6.21 -13.92 -9.88
C LEU A 331 6.32 -12.93 -8.72
N THR A 332 5.28 -12.85 -7.88
CA THR A 332 5.23 -11.99 -6.70
C THR A 332 6.38 -12.29 -5.74
N SER A 333 6.66 -13.58 -5.47
CA SER A 333 7.73 -14.02 -4.58
C SER A 333 9.12 -13.65 -5.11
N VAL A 334 9.36 -13.87 -6.41
CA VAL A 334 10.62 -13.55 -7.08
C VAL A 334 10.87 -12.04 -7.07
N ILE A 335 9.87 -11.24 -7.45
CA ILE A 335 10.00 -9.77 -7.45
C ILE A 335 10.20 -9.24 -6.04
N LEU A 336 9.43 -9.72 -5.06
CA LEU A 336 9.58 -9.31 -3.68
C LEU A 336 10.99 -9.63 -3.16
N PHE A 337 11.52 -10.81 -3.47
CA PHE A 337 12.89 -11.19 -3.14
C PHE A 337 13.90 -10.21 -3.77
N PHE A 338 13.83 -9.96 -5.08
CA PHE A 338 14.74 -9.05 -5.78
C PHE A 338 14.64 -7.60 -5.26
N LEU A 339 13.44 -7.13 -4.98
CA LEU A 339 13.19 -5.78 -4.48
C LEU A 339 13.78 -5.60 -3.09
N ILE A 340 13.55 -6.55 -2.17
CA ILE A 340 14.15 -6.53 -0.83
C ILE A 340 15.68 -6.55 -0.92
N LYS A 341 16.24 -7.42 -1.77
CA LYS A 341 17.69 -7.51 -2.01
C LYS A 341 18.25 -6.18 -2.51
N THR A 342 17.58 -5.56 -3.48
CA THR A 342 17.97 -4.28 -4.07
C THR A 342 17.94 -3.17 -3.03
N ILE A 343 16.87 -3.05 -2.24
CA ILE A 343 16.77 -2.05 -1.18
C ILE A 343 17.88 -2.26 -0.14
N LYS A 344 18.10 -3.49 0.32
CA LYS A 344 19.16 -3.79 1.29
C LYS A 344 20.56 -3.51 0.75
N PHE A 345 20.79 -3.72 -0.54
CA PHE A 345 22.06 -3.42 -1.17
C PHE A 345 22.28 -1.91 -1.32
N LEU A 346 21.33 -1.20 -1.94
CA LEU A 346 21.42 0.23 -2.22
C LEU A 346 21.43 1.08 -0.94
N PHE A 347 20.65 0.68 0.07
CA PHE A 347 20.43 1.45 1.30
C PHE A 347 21.02 0.76 2.55
N LYS A 348 22.02 -0.12 2.38
CA LYS A 348 22.66 -0.91 3.47
C LYS A 348 23.03 -0.09 4.71
N ASN A 349 23.53 1.13 4.50
CA ASN A 349 23.98 2.03 5.57
C ASN A 349 22.84 2.77 6.29
N HIS A 350 21.59 2.56 5.88
CA HIS A 350 20.43 3.26 6.39
C HIS A 350 19.44 2.27 6.99
N TYR A 351 19.59 2.02 8.31
CA TYR A 351 18.70 1.13 9.07
C TYR A 351 17.21 1.49 8.93
N SER A 352 16.90 2.78 8.72
CA SER A 352 15.53 3.26 8.48
C SER A 352 14.86 2.67 7.22
N SER A 353 15.61 2.12 6.25
CA SER A 353 15.04 1.47 5.05
C SER A 353 14.25 0.19 5.38
N ASN A 354 14.56 -0.47 6.50
CA ASN A 354 13.89 -1.70 6.92
C ASN A 354 12.40 -1.50 7.23
N ILE A 355 11.96 -0.31 7.65
CA ILE A 355 10.52 -0.06 7.84
C ILE A 355 9.77 -0.04 6.52
N VAL A 356 10.40 0.45 5.44
CA VAL A 356 9.81 0.46 4.11
C VAL A 356 9.72 -0.96 3.56
N ILE A 357 10.75 -1.79 3.80
CA ILE A 357 10.71 -3.23 3.52
C ILE A 357 9.52 -3.88 4.22
N PHE A 358 9.27 -3.53 5.49
CA PHE A 358 8.10 -4.02 6.20
C PHE A 358 6.78 -3.58 5.53
N TYR A 359 6.64 -2.32 5.11
CA TYR A 359 5.42 -1.87 4.40
C TYR A 359 5.18 -2.63 3.10
N ILE A 360 6.22 -2.84 2.30
CA ILE A 360 6.12 -3.61 1.05
C ILE A 360 5.56 -5.01 1.35
N ILE A 361 6.15 -5.72 2.31
CA ILE A 361 5.70 -7.06 2.69
C ILE A 361 4.28 -7.00 3.26
N PHE A 362 4.00 -6.07 4.15
CA PHE A 362 2.67 -5.92 4.76
C PHE A 362 1.58 -5.73 3.69
N TYR A 363 1.78 -4.81 2.74
CA TYR A 363 0.79 -4.53 1.72
C TYR A 363 0.64 -5.65 0.69
N VAL A 364 1.69 -6.43 0.41
CA VAL A 364 1.56 -7.66 -0.39
C VAL A 364 0.58 -8.63 0.26
N PHE A 365 0.62 -8.79 1.58
CA PHE A 365 -0.31 -9.69 2.30
C PHE A 365 -1.70 -9.06 2.52
N TYR A 366 -1.76 -7.75 2.74
CA TYR A 366 -2.99 -6.99 3.01
C TYR A 366 -3.86 -6.79 1.75
N THR A 367 -3.27 -6.44 0.61
CA THR A 367 -4.01 -6.19 -0.64
C THR A 367 -4.02 -7.41 -1.56
N CYS A 368 -2.90 -8.15 -1.61
CA CYS A 368 -2.66 -9.31 -2.49
C CYS A 368 -2.81 -9.07 -4.00
N SER A 369 -2.65 -7.82 -4.46
CA SER A 369 -2.54 -7.50 -5.89
C SER A 369 -1.10 -7.15 -6.26
N SER A 370 -0.50 -7.96 -7.13
CA SER A 370 0.82 -7.72 -7.70
C SER A 370 0.81 -6.48 -8.61
N GLU A 371 -0.29 -6.21 -9.32
CA GLU A 371 -0.52 -4.99 -10.10
C GLU A 371 -0.48 -3.72 -9.22
N VAL A 372 -1.26 -3.68 -8.14
CA VAL A 372 -1.40 -2.46 -7.32
C VAL A 372 -0.19 -2.22 -6.42
N ILE A 373 0.32 -3.27 -5.78
CA ILE A 373 1.37 -3.12 -4.76
C ILE A 373 2.75 -3.15 -5.39
N LEU A 374 3.07 -4.19 -6.17
CA LEU A 374 4.41 -4.33 -6.72
C LEU A 374 4.57 -3.45 -7.95
N SER A 375 3.76 -3.68 -8.97
CA SER A 375 3.95 -3.07 -10.28
C SER A 375 3.73 -1.56 -10.26
N SER A 376 2.59 -1.10 -9.72
CA SER A 376 2.22 0.33 -9.74
C SER A 376 2.97 1.20 -8.71
N GLN A 377 3.58 0.60 -7.69
CA GLN A 377 4.26 1.35 -6.62
C GLN A 377 5.74 0.98 -6.53
N TYR A 378 6.08 -0.20 -6.02
CA TYR A 378 7.44 -0.47 -5.56
C TYR A 378 8.42 -0.85 -6.68
N LEU A 379 7.95 -1.46 -7.77
CA LEU A 379 8.77 -1.81 -8.94
C LEU A 379 9.36 -0.57 -9.60
N MET A 380 8.72 0.59 -9.42
CA MET A 380 9.22 1.88 -9.88
C MET A 380 10.63 2.19 -9.37
N LEU A 381 11.04 1.63 -8.22
CA LEU A 381 12.42 1.72 -7.74
C LEU A 381 13.45 1.31 -8.81
N PHE A 382 13.18 0.28 -9.61
CA PHE A 382 14.10 -0.17 -10.66
C PHE A 382 14.26 0.86 -11.77
N PHE A 383 13.19 1.59 -12.13
CA PHE A 383 13.25 2.70 -13.07
C PHE A 383 14.01 3.92 -12.50
N TYR A 384 14.10 4.05 -11.18
CA TYR A 384 14.93 5.07 -10.53
C TYR A 384 16.42 4.74 -10.48
N ILE A 385 16.84 3.48 -10.64
CA ILE A 385 18.26 3.10 -10.60
C ILE A 385 19.06 3.82 -11.72
N PRO A 386 18.62 3.82 -13.00
CA PRO A 386 19.27 4.60 -14.05
C PRO A 386 19.37 6.09 -13.71
N ILE A 387 18.30 6.69 -13.17
CA ILE A 387 18.28 8.10 -12.73
C ILE A 387 19.33 8.33 -11.64
N PHE A 388 19.44 7.41 -10.68
CA PHE A 388 20.42 7.52 -9.61
C PHE A 388 21.86 7.47 -10.11
N LEU A 389 22.14 6.66 -11.13
CA LEU A 389 23.45 6.58 -11.74
C LEU A 389 23.73 7.83 -12.58
N LEU A 390 22.80 8.24 -13.45
CA LEU A 390 22.92 9.40 -14.34
C LEU A 390 23.22 10.69 -13.56
N PHE A 391 22.45 10.96 -12.50
CA PHE A 391 22.64 12.15 -11.66
C PHE A 391 23.66 11.93 -10.52
N ASN A 392 24.36 10.79 -10.55
CA ASN A 392 25.46 10.49 -9.64
C ASN A 392 25.01 10.63 -8.17
N ILE A 393 23.78 10.18 -7.91
CA ILE A 393 23.17 9.96 -6.60
C ILE A 393 23.71 8.66 -6.02
N LEU A 394 23.78 7.61 -6.83
CA LEU A 394 24.33 6.31 -6.47
C LEU A 394 25.77 6.21 -6.96
N LYS A 395 26.69 5.89 -6.04
CA LYS A 395 28.09 5.57 -6.35
C LYS A 395 28.44 4.19 -5.82
N PHE A 396 29.24 3.47 -6.56
CA PHE A 396 29.82 2.20 -6.16
C PHE A 396 31.25 2.41 -5.67
N LYS A 397 31.57 1.96 -4.46
CA LYS A 397 32.92 2.03 -3.88
C LYS A 397 33.42 0.62 -3.57
N LYS A 398 34.69 0.30 -3.88
CA LYS A 398 35.27 -0.97 -3.44
C LYS A 398 35.24 -1.08 -1.92
N THR A 399 34.87 -2.25 -1.43
CA THR A 399 34.97 -2.58 0.00
C THR A 399 36.40 -3.02 0.22
N TYR A 400 37.22 -2.17 0.85
CA TYR A 400 38.52 -2.62 1.35
C TYR A 400 38.23 -3.51 2.56
N GLU A 401 38.50 -4.80 2.44
CA GLU A 401 38.57 -5.69 3.60
C GLU A 401 39.70 -5.15 4.49
N ARG A 402 39.37 -4.83 5.74
CA ARG A 402 40.32 -4.52 6.80
C ARG A 402 40.35 -5.70 7.74
#